data_AF-A0A0Q4F6C0-F1
#
_entry.id   AF-A0A0Q4F6C0-F1
#
_cell.length_a   1.000
_cell.length_b   1.000
_cell.length_c   1.000
_cell.angle_alpha   90.00
_cell.angle_beta   90.00
_cell.angle_gamma   90.00
#
_symmetry.space_group_name_H-M   'P 1'
#
loop_
_entity.id
_entity.type
_entity.pdbx_description
1 polymer ?
#
loop_
_entity_poly.entity_id
_entity_poly.type
_entity_poly.pdbx_seq_one_letter_code
_entity_poly.pdbx_strand_id
1 'polypeptide(L)'
;MRYCIADINKLWVTLSETKLQQKTTNLMTDKLITLNKLNHFRKKDKFSVSAWEERGLNPSDNEVCDRLQNLFNDCADNLIEAINSDFNPKQLKSILKKWLDSIDSSSYDTEERELICDYFDQLSKIISVDFKNNLNNWLYGKVLNTLFKVTSFLKGQEKVLETLSQNCTKCNSKLETFIMRKEEGIPDYSWKIIQCNDCNEYNLLSTGPNIKEYRFGNYKSIEQLPKIEFTEEQANTRLQQIKTFRK
;
A
#
# COMPACT_ATOMS: atom_id res chain seq x y z
N MET A 1 -7.53 33.53 -57.99
CA MET A 1 -8.30 32.73 -57.03
C MET A 1 -8.52 33.60 -55.79
N ARG A 2 -9.64 34.36 -55.75
CA ARG A 2 -9.94 35.32 -54.68
C ARG A 2 -10.91 34.63 -53.72
N TYR A 3 -10.42 34.13 -52.59
CA TYR A 3 -11.32 33.85 -51.46
C TYR A 3 -11.78 35.20 -50.91
N CYS A 4 -13.09 35.40 -50.79
CA CYS A 4 -13.65 36.60 -50.20
C CYS A 4 -13.33 36.61 -48.70
N ILE A 5 -13.03 37.78 -48.13
CA ILE A 5 -12.77 37.96 -46.69
C ILE A 5 -13.92 37.38 -45.82
N ALA A 6 -15.15 37.36 -46.36
CA ALA A 6 -16.31 36.73 -45.74
C ALA A 6 -16.16 35.21 -45.53
N ASP A 7 -15.49 34.49 -46.43
CA ASP A 7 -15.29 33.04 -46.34
C ASP A 7 -14.26 32.67 -45.26
N ILE A 8 -13.25 33.51 -45.06
CA ILE A 8 -12.22 33.32 -44.03
C ILE A 8 -12.82 33.50 -42.64
N ASN A 9 -13.65 34.53 -42.43
CA ASN A 9 -14.31 34.76 -41.14
C ASN A 9 -15.28 33.62 -40.78
N LYS A 10 -16.00 33.08 -41.76
CA LYS A 10 -16.92 31.95 -41.56
C LYS A 10 -16.16 30.69 -41.15
N LEU A 11 -15.03 30.39 -41.80
CA LEU A 11 -14.14 29.28 -41.44
C LEU A 11 -13.56 29.41 -40.01
N TRP A 12 -13.15 30.62 -39.61
CA TRP A 12 -12.63 30.88 -38.26
C TRP A 12 -13.68 30.68 -37.16
N VAL A 13 -14.91 31.15 -37.38
CA VAL A 13 -16.02 30.94 -36.44
C VAL A 13 -16.31 29.45 -36.27
N THR A 14 -16.47 28.69 -37.37
CA THR A 14 -16.73 27.25 -37.30
C THR A 14 -15.60 26.47 -36.62
N LEU A 15 -14.34 26.84 -36.85
CA LEU A 15 -13.17 26.25 -36.18
C LEU A 15 -13.13 26.54 -34.68
N SER A 16 -13.61 27.72 -34.26
CA SER A 16 -13.69 28.08 -32.84
C SER A 16 -14.80 27.32 -32.12
N GLU A 17 -15.96 27.18 -32.75
CA GLU A 17 -17.13 26.46 -32.21
C GLU A 17 -16.85 24.96 -32.07
N THR A 18 -16.23 24.35 -33.08
CA THR A 18 -15.84 22.93 -33.05
C THR A 18 -14.80 22.64 -31.95
N LYS A 19 -13.80 23.51 -31.77
CA LYS A 19 -12.84 23.39 -30.66
C LYS A 19 -13.52 23.52 -29.29
N LEU A 20 -14.50 24.41 -29.16
CA LEU A 20 -15.26 24.60 -27.92
C LEU A 20 -16.14 23.37 -27.61
N GLN A 21 -16.87 22.85 -28.60
CA GLN A 21 -17.66 21.63 -28.46
C GLN A 21 -16.79 20.41 -28.10
N GLN A 22 -15.66 20.23 -28.78
CA GLN A 22 -14.77 19.11 -28.48
C GLN A 22 -14.16 19.20 -27.07
N LYS A 23 -13.84 20.41 -26.60
CA LYS A 23 -13.39 20.64 -25.22
C LYS A 23 -14.49 20.29 -24.20
N THR A 24 -15.73 20.68 -24.47
CA THR A 24 -16.88 20.37 -23.59
C THR A 24 -17.18 18.87 -23.54
N THR A 25 -17.12 18.17 -24.69
CA THR A 25 -17.31 16.72 -24.76
C THR A 25 -16.22 15.95 -24.01
N ASN A 26 -14.95 16.37 -24.15
CA ASN A 26 -13.83 15.77 -23.41
C ASN A 26 -13.99 15.99 -21.90
N LEU A 27 -14.36 17.21 -21.47
CA LEU A 27 -14.56 17.53 -20.05
C LEU A 27 -15.70 16.72 -19.43
N MET A 28 -16.83 16.56 -20.14
CA MET A 28 -17.95 15.71 -19.71
C MET A 28 -17.53 14.25 -19.55
N THR A 29 -16.68 13.76 -20.46
CA THR A 29 -16.16 12.40 -20.43
C THR A 29 -15.21 12.18 -19.25
N ASP A 30 -14.31 13.13 -18.98
CA ASP A 30 -13.37 13.06 -17.85
C ASP A 30 -14.09 13.11 -16.50
N LYS A 31 -15.12 13.96 -16.38
CA LYS A 31 -15.99 14.02 -15.19
C LYS A 31 -16.67 12.67 -14.94
N LEU A 32 -17.28 12.07 -15.97
CA LEU A 32 -17.95 10.77 -15.86
C LEU A 32 -16.98 9.64 -15.48
N ILE A 33 -15.79 9.61 -16.08
CA ILE A 33 -14.75 8.61 -15.74
C ILE A 33 -14.34 8.75 -14.27
N THR A 34 -14.12 9.99 -13.81
CA THR A 34 -13.74 10.25 -12.42
C THR A 34 -14.84 9.82 -11.44
N LEU A 35 -16.09 10.15 -11.72
CA LEU A 35 -17.24 9.74 -10.92
C LEU A 35 -17.38 8.21 -10.88
N ASN A 36 -17.18 7.51 -12.00
CA ASN A 36 -17.21 6.04 -12.04
C ASN A 36 -16.12 5.42 -11.17
N LYS A 37 -14.89 5.97 -11.22
CA LYS A 37 -13.78 5.51 -10.37
C LYS A 37 -14.05 5.72 -8.89
N LEU A 38 -14.60 6.88 -8.50
CA LEU A 38 -14.98 7.14 -7.10
C LEU A 38 -16.10 6.21 -6.63
N ASN A 39 -17.11 5.97 -7.46
CA ASN A 39 -18.18 5.03 -7.14
C ASN A 39 -17.66 3.59 -6.97
N HIS A 40 -16.71 3.18 -7.82
CA HIS A 40 -16.05 1.88 -7.67
C HIS A 40 -15.24 1.82 -6.37
N PHE A 41 -14.44 2.84 -6.08
CA PHE A 41 -13.68 2.96 -4.83
C PHE A 41 -14.60 2.86 -3.60
N ARG A 42 -15.71 3.61 -3.59
CA ARG A 42 -16.70 3.61 -2.51
C ARG A 42 -17.29 2.22 -2.28
N LYS A 43 -17.61 1.48 -3.33
CA LYS A 43 -18.24 0.14 -3.23
C LYS A 43 -17.26 -0.96 -2.83
N LYS A 44 -15.95 -0.71 -2.95
CA LYS A 44 -14.91 -1.68 -2.58
C LYS A 44 -14.89 -1.89 -1.07
N ASP A 45 -14.78 -3.14 -0.64
CA ASP A 45 -14.32 -3.49 0.70
C ASP A 45 -12.80 -3.29 0.78
N LYS A 46 -12.39 -2.25 1.50
CA LYS A 46 -11.00 -1.76 1.53
C LYS A 46 -10.20 -2.38 2.68
N PHE A 47 -10.89 -2.88 3.70
CA PHE A 47 -10.29 -3.35 4.95
C PHE A 47 -10.67 -4.80 5.27
N SER A 48 -11.15 -5.56 4.29
CA SER A 48 -11.31 -7.02 4.41
C SER A 48 -9.98 -7.70 4.69
N VAL A 49 -10.02 -8.86 5.35
CA VAL A 49 -8.85 -9.71 5.59
C VAL A 49 -8.05 -9.93 4.29
N SER A 50 -8.73 -10.22 3.18
CA SER A 50 -8.08 -10.40 1.88
C SER A 50 -7.34 -9.15 1.39
N ALA A 51 -7.85 -7.95 1.66
CA ALA A 51 -7.20 -6.70 1.26
C ALA A 51 -5.89 -6.47 2.03
N TRP A 52 -5.83 -6.87 3.30
CA TRP A 52 -4.61 -6.86 4.10
C TRP A 52 -3.63 -7.94 3.65
N GLU A 53 -4.11 -9.16 3.41
CA GLU A 53 -3.29 -10.30 2.95
C GLU A 53 -2.65 -10.05 1.58
N GLU A 54 -3.37 -9.45 0.62
CA GLU A 54 -2.84 -9.05 -0.69
C GLU A 54 -1.63 -8.11 -0.58
N ARG A 55 -1.48 -7.42 0.56
CA ARG A 55 -0.38 -6.49 0.85
C ARG A 55 0.68 -7.10 1.76
N GLY A 56 0.49 -8.34 2.24
CA GLY A 56 1.36 -8.97 3.22
C GLY A 56 1.29 -8.34 4.61
N LEU A 57 0.18 -7.68 4.94
CA LEU A 57 -0.09 -7.04 6.22
C LEU A 57 -1.03 -7.89 7.06
N ASN A 58 -1.01 -7.70 8.39
CA ASN A 58 -1.97 -8.34 9.27
C ASN A 58 -3.26 -7.51 9.32
N PRO A 59 -4.45 -8.12 9.23
CA PRO A 59 -5.68 -7.39 9.45
C PRO A 59 -5.71 -6.77 10.84
N SER A 60 -6.13 -5.51 10.90
CA SER A 60 -6.46 -4.86 12.18
C SER A 60 -7.78 -5.40 12.75
N ASP A 61 -8.11 -4.98 13.97
CA ASP A 61 -9.37 -5.28 14.63
C ASP A 61 -10.57 -4.79 13.78
N ASN A 62 -11.66 -5.55 13.83
CA ASN A 62 -12.87 -5.26 13.03
C ASN A 62 -13.39 -3.84 13.28
N GLU A 63 -13.33 -3.33 14.52
CA GLU A 63 -13.76 -1.97 14.85
C GLU A 63 -12.95 -0.91 14.10
N VAL A 64 -11.62 -1.10 14.01
CA VAL A 64 -10.73 -0.19 13.28
C VAL A 64 -11.00 -0.28 11.78
N CYS A 65 -11.16 -1.50 11.26
CA CYS A 65 -11.48 -1.74 9.86
C CYS A 65 -12.80 -1.09 9.45
N ASP A 66 -13.86 -1.25 10.25
CA ASP A 66 -15.18 -0.66 10.00
C ASP A 66 -15.12 0.87 10.07
N ARG A 67 -14.42 1.43 11.06
CA ARG A 67 -14.21 2.88 11.19
C ARG A 67 -13.51 3.46 9.96
N LEU A 68 -12.43 2.83 9.50
CA LEU A 68 -11.69 3.28 8.32
C LEU A 68 -12.50 3.09 7.03
N GLN A 69 -13.21 1.97 6.90
CA GLN A 69 -14.09 1.71 5.76
C GLN A 69 -15.14 2.82 5.62
N ASN A 70 -15.79 3.21 6.71
CA ASN A 70 -16.77 4.29 6.73
C ASN A 70 -16.12 5.64 6.40
N LEU A 71 -14.97 5.96 7.02
CA LEU A 71 -14.25 7.20 6.74
C LEU A 71 -13.93 7.37 5.25
N PHE A 72 -13.41 6.32 4.60
CA PHE A 72 -13.07 6.39 3.18
C PHE A 72 -14.30 6.40 2.27
N ASN A 73 -15.40 5.78 2.68
CA ASN A 73 -16.68 5.88 1.96
C ASN A 73 -17.24 7.29 2.02
N ASP A 74 -17.27 7.90 3.20
CA ASP A 74 -17.78 9.26 3.40
C ASP A 74 -16.90 10.29 2.66
N CYS A 75 -15.58 10.08 2.67
CA CYS A 75 -14.65 10.88 1.88
C CYS A 75 -14.95 10.78 0.38
N ALA A 76 -15.19 9.58 -0.14
CA ALA A 76 -15.52 9.35 -1.54
C ALA A 76 -16.87 9.99 -1.91
N ASP A 77 -17.90 9.87 -1.06
CA ASP A 77 -19.21 10.48 -1.27
C ASP A 77 -19.10 12.02 -1.30
N ASN A 78 -18.30 12.63 -0.41
CA ASN A 78 -18.03 14.08 -0.45
C ASN A 78 -17.31 14.53 -1.74
N LEU A 79 -16.36 13.73 -2.25
CA LEU A 79 -15.70 14.04 -3.51
C LEU A 79 -16.64 13.90 -4.71
N ILE A 80 -17.55 12.92 -4.69
CA ILE A 80 -18.58 12.74 -5.72
C ILE A 80 -19.51 13.96 -5.75
N GLU A 81 -20.01 14.40 -4.59
CA GLU A 81 -20.84 15.60 -4.46
C GLU A 81 -20.12 16.85 -4.97
N ALA A 82 -18.86 17.03 -4.58
CA ALA A 82 -18.05 18.17 -5.00
C ALA A 82 -17.79 18.19 -6.52
N ILE A 83 -17.51 17.04 -7.14
CA ILE A 83 -17.34 16.93 -8.59
C ILE A 83 -18.66 17.20 -9.31
N ASN A 84 -19.79 16.69 -8.79
CA ASN A 84 -21.10 17.00 -9.34
C ASN A 84 -21.40 18.51 -9.29
N SER A 85 -20.93 19.18 -8.23
CA SER A 85 -21.01 20.63 -8.03
C SER A 85 -19.90 21.44 -8.74
N ASP A 86 -19.16 20.81 -9.65
CA ASP A 86 -18.11 21.42 -10.48
C ASP A 86 -16.98 22.11 -9.67
N PHE A 87 -16.61 21.52 -8.53
CA PHE A 87 -15.49 22.00 -7.74
C PHE A 87 -14.17 21.87 -8.52
N ASN A 88 -13.33 22.89 -8.42
CA ASN A 88 -12.02 22.88 -9.05
C ASN A 88 -11.00 22.03 -8.27
N PRO A 89 -9.84 21.66 -8.88
CA PRO A 89 -8.86 20.79 -8.24
C PRO A 89 -8.34 21.27 -6.87
N LYS A 90 -8.25 22.59 -6.64
CA LYS A 90 -7.83 23.12 -5.33
C LYS A 90 -8.87 22.85 -4.25
N GLN A 91 -10.15 22.98 -4.59
CA GLN A 91 -11.26 22.69 -3.67
C GLN A 91 -11.33 21.18 -3.37
N LEU A 92 -11.18 20.33 -4.40
CA LEU A 92 -11.13 18.88 -4.22
C LEU A 92 -9.97 18.45 -3.32
N LYS A 93 -8.78 19.03 -3.53
CA LYS A 93 -7.62 18.82 -2.63
C LYS A 93 -7.91 19.26 -1.19
N SER A 94 -8.64 20.35 -1.00
CA SER A 94 -9.02 20.84 0.33
C SER A 94 -9.96 19.86 1.05
N ILE A 95 -10.89 19.23 0.34
CA ILE A 95 -11.77 18.19 0.88
C ILE A 95 -10.91 17.01 1.35
N LEU A 96 -10.03 16.50 0.47
CA LEU A 96 -9.15 15.39 0.79
C LEU A 96 -8.27 15.67 2.02
N LYS A 97 -7.73 16.90 2.10
CA LYS A 97 -6.93 17.36 3.26
C LYS A 97 -7.74 17.37 4.55
N LYS A 98 -8.98 17.89 4.52
CA LYS A 98 -9.85 17.93 5.70
C LYS A 98 -10.10 16.53 6.26
N TRP A 99 -10.33 15.54 5.38
CA TRP A 99 -10.51 14.15 5.78
C TRP A 99 -9.22 13.55 6.37
N LEU A 100 -8.07 13.76 5.74
CA LEU A 100 -6.79 13.31 6.28
C LEU A 100 -6.50 13.91 7.66
N ASP A 101 -6.68 15.22 7.82
CA ASP A 101 -6.44 15.93 9.08
C ASP A 101 -7.42 15.51 10.20
N SER A 102 -8.57 14.92 9.87
CA SER A 102 -9.52 14.41 10.86
C SER A 102 -9.07 13.10 11.52
N ILE A 103 -8.03 12.47 10.97
CA ILE A 103 -7.46 11.23 11.48
C ILE A 103 -6.24 11.58 12.33
N ASP A 104 -6.31 11.23 13.62
CA ASP A 104 -5.15 11.28 14.49
C ASP A 104 -4.22 10.10 14.17
N SER A 105 -3.05 10.38 13.58
CA SER A 105 -2.09 9.33 13.20
C SER A 105 -1.54 8.57 14.41
N SER A 106 -1.58 9.12 15.62
CA SER A 106 -1.11 8.42 16.83
C SER A 106 -2.06 7.30 17.29
N SER A 107 -3.29 7.27 16.78
CA SER A 107 -4.29 6.24 17.07
C SER A 107 -4.14 4.97 16.23
N TYR A 108 -3.11 4.91 15.37
CA TYR A 108 -2.94 3.83 14.40
C TYR A 108 -1.50 3.33 14.42
N ASP A 109 -1.33 2.02 14.19
CA ASP A 109 -0.02 1.41 14.06
C ASP A 109 0.63 1.74 12.71
N THR A 110 1.80 1.15 12.44
CA THR A 110 2.51 1.42 11.17
C THR A 110 1.78 0.85 9.95
N GLU A 111 1.23 -0.36 10.03
CA GLU A 111 0.57 -1.03 8.91
C GLU A 111 -0.74 -0.30 8.55
N GLU A 112 -1.51 0.10 9.56
CA GLU A 112 -2.73 0.90 9.41
C GLU A 112 -2.47 2.27 8.80
N ARG A 113 -1.45 3.00 9.29
CA ARG A 113 -1.09 4.32 8.75
C ARG A 113 -0.66 4.26 7.30
N GLU A 114 0.10 3.23 6.94
CA GLU A 114 0.50 2.99 5.55
C GLU A 114 -0.72 2.73 4.67
N LEU A 115 -1.64 1.87 5.11
CA LEU A 115 -2.86 1.55 4.36
C LEU A 115 -3.79 2.78 4.21
N ILE A 116 -3.88 3.62 5.24
CA ILE A 116 -4.60 4.90 5.18
C ILE A 116 -3.97 5.80 4.11
N CYS A 117 -2.65 5.95 4.10
CA CYS A 117 -1.95 6.78 3.11
C CYS A 117 -2.16 6.27 1.68
N ASP A 118 -2.14 4.96 1.49
CA ASP A 118 -2.39 4.32 0.19
C ASP A 118 -3.78 4.65 -0.36
N TYR A 119 -4.81 4.62 0.49
CA TYR A 119 -6.17 4.92 0.05
C TYR A 119 -6.38 6.41 -0.22
N PHE A 120 -5.75 7.31 0.54
CA PHE A 120 -5.76 8.73 0.21
C PHE A 120 -4.97 9.05 -1.07
N ASP A 121 -3.85 8.36 -1.32
CA ASP A 121 -3.10 8.48 -2.57
C ASP A 121 -3.95 8.02 -3.77
N GLN A 122 -4.64 6.88 -3.64
CA GLN A 122 -5.59 6.40 -4.66
C GLN A 122 -6.69 7.44 -4.95
N LEU A 123 -7.32 8.00 -3.92
CA LEU A 123 -8.32 9.07 -4.09
C LEU A 123 -7.74 10.30 -4.78
N SER A 124 -6.52 10.71 -4.41
CA SER A 124 -5.84 11.86 -5.02
C SER A 124 -5.57 11.64 -6.52
N LYS A 125 -5.20 10.41 -6.92
CA LYS A 125 -5.00 10.02 -8.31
C LYS A 125 -6.31 9.97 -9.08
N ILE A 126 -7.39 9.49 -8.46
CA ILE A 126 -8.72 9.49 -9.10
C ILE A 126 -9.14 10.92 -9.45
N ILE A 127 -9.00 11.86 -8.53
CA ILE A 127 -9.39 13.28 -8.73
C ILE A 127 -8.27 14.14 -9.33
N SER A 128 -7.15 13.52 -9.74
CA SER A 128 -6.00 14.17 -10.40
C SER A 128 -5.41 15.36 -9.63
N VAL A 129 -5.22 15.23 -8.31
CA VAL A 129 -4.56 16.24 -7.47
C VAL A 129 -3.25 15.73 -6.90
N ASP A 130 -2.22 16.59 -6.88
CA ASP A 130 -0.98 16.29 -6.15
C ASP A 130 -1.23 16.40 -4.64
N PHE A 131 -1.05 15.28 -3.93
CA PHE A 131 -1.31 15.17 -2.50
C PHE A 131 -0.12 14.61 -1.70
N LYS A 132 1.04 14.42 -2.35
CA LYS A 132 2.20 13.75 -1.75
C LYS A 132 2.70 14.41 -0.47
N ASN A 133 2.81 15.74 -0.48
CA ASN A 133 3.28 16.50 0.69
C ASN A 133 2.31 16.39 1.87
N ASN A 134 1.01 16.30 1.62
CA ASN A 134 0.01 16.13 2.67
C ASN A 134 0.15 14.77 3.35
N LEU A 135 0.31 13.71 2.57
CA LEU A 135 0.53 12.35 3.07
C LEU A 135 1.83 12.25 3.89
N ASN A 136 2.94 12.78 3.35
CA ASN A 136 4.22 12.76 4.06
C ASN A 136 4.14 13.48 5.41
N ASN A 137 3.51 14.65 5.44
CA ASN A 137 3.36 15.42 6.67
C ASN A 137 2.47 14.71 7.69
N TRP A 138 1.46 13.98 7.25
CA TRP A 138 0.56 13.23 8.14
C TRP A 138 1.24 11.97 8.70
N LEU A 139 1.96 11.24 7.84
CA LEU A 139 2.62 9.98 8.20
C LEU A 139 3.84 10.21 9.09
N TYR A 140 4.62 11.26 8.84
CA TYR A 140 5.93 11.49 9.49
C TYR A 140 5.99 12.77 10.34
N GLY A 141 4.94 13.60 10.33
CA GLY A 141 4.91 14.90 11.02
C GLY A 141 5.67 16.01 10.27
N LYS A 142 5.63 17.24 10.81
CA LYS A 142 6.27 18.44 10.22
C LYS A 142 7.80 18.51 10.40
N VAL A 143 8.41 17.58 11.15
CA VAL A 143 9.81 17.66 11.59
C VAL A 143 10.77 16.83 10.72
N LEU A 144 10.27 15.93 9.86
CA LEU A 144 11.10 15.11 8.97
C LEU A 144 11.09 15.68 7.55
N ASN A 145 11.77 16.82 7.37
CA ASN A 145 11.95 17.45 6.06
C ASN A 145 13.07 16.79 5.21
N THR A 146 13.56 15.63 5.63
CA THR A 146 14.67 14.95 4.98
C THR A 146 14.58 13.44 5.27
N LEU A 147 14.71 12.63 4.22
CA LEU A 147 14.96 11.17 4.21
C LEU A 147 13.77 10.18 4.11
N PHE A 148 13.51 9.81 2.84
CA PHE A 148 13.19 8.48 2.29
C PHE A 148 11.92 7.72 2.76
N LYS A 149 10.95 7.54 1.83
CA LYS A 149 10.27 6.25 1.52
C LYS A 149 9.04 6.32 0.56
N VAL A 150 8.80 7.39 -0.22
CA VAL A 150 7.76 7.38 -1.29
C VAL A 150 8.25 6.75 -2.61
N THR A 151 9.11 5.75 -2.54
CA THR A 151 9.65 5.03 -3.71
C THR A 151 9.46 3.52 -3.65
N SER A 152 8.86 2.96 -2.60
CA SER A 152 8.61 1.51 -2.53
C SER A 152 7.48 1.01 -3.46
N PHE A 153 6.58 1.90 -3.92
CA PHE A 153 5.41 1.49 -4.72
C PHE A 153 5.37 1.97 -6.18
N LEU A 154 6.42 2.61 -6.68
CA LEU A 154 6.57 2.92 -8.12
C LEU A 154 7.77 2.16 -8.69
N LYS A 155 7.52 0.90 -9.06
CA LYS A 155 8.38 -0.03 -9.83
C LYS A 155 9.59 -0.64 -9.08
N GLY A 156 9.45 -1.93 -8.78
CA GLY A 156 10.40 -2.96 -9.23
C GLY A 156 11.72 -3.07 -8.47
N GLN A 157 11.87 -4.19 -7.76
CA GLN A 157 13.08 -4.66 -7.08
C GLN A 157 13.51 -3.81 -5.89
N GLU A 158 12.82 -4.05 -4.78
CA GLU A 158 13.45 -4.07 -3.47
C GLU A 158 14.79 -4.83 -3.60
N LYS A 159 15.92 -4.12 -3.50
CA LYS A 159 17.24 -4.70 -3.78
C LYS A 159 17.59 -5.66 -2.65
N VAL A 160 17.47 -6.95 -2.94
CA VAL A 160 17.95 -8.01 -2.05
C VAL A 160 19.45 -7.82 -1.87
N LEU A 161 19.89 -7.51 -0.64
CA LEU A 161 21.30 -7.37 -0.29
C LEU A 161 21.97 -8.73 -0.18
N GLU A 162 21.25 -9.70 0.37
CA GLU A 162 21.70 -11.07 0.59
C GLU A 162 20.48 -11.99 0.61
N THR A 163 20.66 -13.21 0.09
CA THR A 163 19.67 -14.28 0.27
C THR A 163 20.26 -15.33 1.19
N LEU A 164 19.67 -15.50 2.37
CA LEU A 164 19.93 -16.67 3.19
C LEU A 164 19.11 -17.83 2.63
N SER A 165 19.74 -18.98 2.39
CA SER A 165 19.06 -20.15 1.81
C SER A 165 19.44 -21.39 2.59
N GLN A 166 18.43 -22.18 2.95
CA GLN A 166 18.61 -23.54 3.46
C GLN A 166 17.64 -24.49 2.76
N ASN A 167 17.94 -25.78 2.76
CA ASN A 167 17.04 -26.76 2.17
C ASN A 167 15.99 -27.20 3.20
N CYS A 168 14.76 -27.41 2.75
CA CYS A 168 13.74 -28.09 3.53
C CYS A 168 14.22 -29.50 3.89
N THR A 169 14.11 -29.86 5.16
CA THR A 169 14.55 -31.15 5.70
C THR A 169 13.80 -32.36 5.13
N LYS A 170 12.66 -32.17 4.45
CA LYS A 170 11.86 -33.23 3.83
C LYS A 170 11.91 -33.24 2.31
N CYS A 171 11.49 -32.16 1.66
CA CYS A 171 11.39 -32.11 0.19
C CYS A 171 12.62 -31.50 -0.49
N ASN A 172 13.60 -31.04 0.28
CA ASN A 172 14.83 -30.41 -0.22
C ASN A 172 14.62 -29.12 -1.05
N SER A 173 13.42 -28.53 -1.03
CA SER A 173 13.19 -27.23 -1.67
C SER A 173 13.90 -26.10 -0.92
N LYS A 174 14.27 -25.03 -1.65
CA LYS A 174 14.99 -23.90 -1.07
C LYS A 174 14.06 -23.03 -0.23
N LEU A 175 14.38 -22.89 1.04
CA LEU A 175 13.75 -21.99 1.98
C LEU A 175 14.59 -20.71 2.05
N GLU A 176 14.16 -19.71 1.30
CA GLU A 176 14.93 -18.47 1.08
C GLU A 176 14.42 -17.34 1.98
N THR A 177 15.35 -16.58 2.55
CA THR A 177 15.10 -15.33 3.27
C THR A 177 15.85 -14.22 2.56
N PHE A 178 15.11 -13.25 2.03
CA PHE A 178 15.70 -12.14 1.31
C PHE A 178 15.96 -11.00 2.29
N ILE A 179 17.24 -10.67 2.52
CA ILE A 179 17.67 -9.58 3.40
C ILE A 179 17.60 -8.28 2.62
N MET A 180 16.79 -7.36 3.11
CA MET A 180 16.55 -6.06 2.48
C MET A 180 17.39 -4.96 3.10
N ARG A 181 17.73 -5.11 4.39
CA ARG A 181 18.54 -4.14 5.14
C ARG A 181 19.33 -4.80 6.25
N LYS A 182 20.59 -4.40 6.38
CA LYS A 182 21.45 -4.71 7.52
C LYS A 182 21.71 -3.46 8.36
N GLU A 183 21.89 -3.65 9.65
CA GLU A 183 22.30 -2.61 10.59
C GLU A 183 23.19 -3.23 11.65
N GLU A 184 24.38 -2.67 11.84
CA GLU A 184 25.34 -3.17 12.81
C GLU A 184 24.82 -3.00 14.24
N GLY A 185 25.08 -3.99 15.09
CA GLY A 185 24.71 -3.96 16.50
C GLY A 185 23.35 -4.58 16.81
N ILE A 186 22.59 -5.01 15.80
CA ILE A 186 21.38 -5.81 16.01
C ILE A 186 21.81 -7.26 16.33
N PRO A 187 21.50 -7.80 17.53
CA PRO A 187 21.84 -9.17 17.87
C PRO A 187 20.90 -10.17 17.17
N ASP A 188 21.30 -11.45 17.14
CA ASP A 188 20.46 -12.53 16.65
C ASP A 188 19.44 -12.93 17.73
N TYR A 189 18.22 -12.39 17.62
CA TYR A 189 17.24 -12.45 18.70
C TYR A 189 16.50 -13.78 18.86
N SER A 190 16.26 -14.53 17.78
CA SER A 190 15.34 -15.67 17.84
C SER A 190 15.68 -16.81 16.89
N TRP A 191 15.40 -18.03 17.35
CA TRP A 191 15.18 -19.17 16.46
C TRP A 191 13.78 -19.06 15.87
N LYS A 192 13.62 -19.41 14.60
CA LYS A 192 12.33 -19.33 13.89
C LYS A 192 11.91 -20.73 13.46
N ILE A 193 10.73 -21.14 13.88
CA ILE A 193 10.07 -22.32 13.33
C ILE A 193 9.27 -21.85 12.11
N ILE A 194 9.61 -22.41 10.96
CA ILE A 194 9.03 -22.06 9.67
C ILE A 194 8.36 -23.27 9.03
N GLN A 195 7.36 -23.06 8.19
CA GLN A 195 6.68 -24.10 7.43
C GLN A 195 6.99 -23.96 5.94
N CYS A 196 7.53 -25.01 5.33
CA CYS A 196 7.77 -25.08 3.89
C CYS A 196 6.44 -25.00 3.13
N ASN A 197 6.34 -24.11 2.13
CA ASN A 197 5.11 -23.99 1.35
C ASN A 197 4.88 -25.18 0.40
N ASP A 198 5.93 -25.89 -0.01
CA ASP A 198 5.80 -27.00 -0.98
C ASP A 198 5.31 -28.30 -0.33
N CYS A 199 5.75 -28.60 0.89
CA CYS A 199 5.47 -29.89 1.54
C CYS A 199 4.92 -29.79 2.96
N ASN A 200 4.65 -28.57 3.44
CA ASN A 200 4.15 -28.25 4.77
C ASN A 200 5.04 -28.71 5.93
N GLU A 201 6.28 -29.15 5.65
CA GLU A 201 7.24 -29.57 6.67
C GLU A 201 7.73 -28.39 7.50
N TYR A 202 7.78 -28.58 8.82
CA TYR A 202 8.36 -27.60 9.72
C TYR A 202 9.88 -27.68 9.75
N ASN A 203 10.56 -26.53 9.76
CA ASN A 203 12.01 -26.42 9.80
C ASN A 203 12.40 -25.35 10.83
N LEU A 204 13.64 -25.43 11.33
CA LEU A 204 14.23 -24.39 12.17
C LEU A 204 15.13 -23.49 11.33
N LEU A 205 15.11 -22.19 11.57
CA LEU A 205 15.94 -21.20 10.88
C LEU A 205 16.42 -20.13 11.88
N SER A 206 17.61 -19.57 11.63
CA SER A 206 18.10 -18.35 12.27
C SER A 206 18.49 -17.36 11.19
N THR A 207 18.15 -16.09 11.35
CA THR A 207 18.56 -15.05 10.39
C THR A 207 19.95 -14.48 10.68
N GLY A 208 20.51 -14.75 11.86
CA GLY A 208 21.80 -14.23 12.27
C GLY A 208 21.75 -12.76 12.72
N PRO A 209 22.88 -12.20 13.18
CA PRO A 209 22.96 -10.83 13.64
C PRO A 209 22.96 -9.84 12.48
N ASN A 210 22.78 -8.56 12.82
CA ASN A 210 22.83 -7.41 11.93
C ASN A 210 21.74 -7.36 10.87
N ILE A 211 20.62 -8.05 11.07
CA ILE A 211 19.48 -8.06 10.14
C ILE A 211 18.38 -7.14 10.65
N LYS A 212 18.07 -6.07 9.90
CA LYS A 212 17.03 -5.10 10.25
C LYS A 212 15.70 -5.34 9.53
N GLU A 213 15.76 -5.63 8.23
CA GLU A 213 14.58 -5.86 7.39
C GLU A 213 14.84 -7.07 6.48
N TYR A 214 13.86 -7.98 6.41
CA TYR A 214 13.90 -9.17 5.57
C TYR A 214 12.49 -9.59 5.16
N ARG A 215 12.38 -10.41 4.12
CA ARG A 215 11.12 -11.00 3.65
C ARG A 215 11.29 -12.50 3.40
N PHE A 216 10.19 -13.24 3.54
CA PHE A 216 10.16 -14.68 3.32
C PHE A 216 10.00 -15.03 1.85
N GLY A 217 10.78 -15.99 1.38
CA GLY A 217 10.57 -16.64 0.09
C GLY A 217 9.58 -17.79 0.24
N ASN A 218 10.05 -19.02 0.06
CA ASN A 218 9.18 -20.19 -0.05
C ASN A 218 8.81 -20.86 1.31
N TYR A 219 8.48 -20.05 2.32
CA TYR A 219 8.02 -20.56 3.61
C TYR A 219 7.15 -19.55 4.37
N LYS A 220 6.42 -20.03 5.38
CA LYS A 220 5.69 -19.22 6.37
C LYS A 220 6.40 -19.26 7.72
N SER A 221 6.43 -18.14 8.44
CA SER A 221 6.87 -18.13 9.85
C SER A 221 5.74 -18.61 10.74
N ILE A 222 6.03 -19.54 11.65
CA ILE A 222 5.03 -20.17 12.53
C ILE A 222 5.23 -19.74 13.98
N GLU A 223 6.47 -19.73 14.45
CA GLU A 223 6.79 -19.44 15.84
C GLU A 223 8.21 -18.84 15.92
N GLN A 224 8.42 -17.89 16.84
CA GLN A 224 9.73 -17.32 17.12
C GLN A 224 10.09 -17.62 18.59
N LEU A 225 11.28 -18.16 18.80
CA LEU A 225 11.79 -18.58 20.10
C LEU A 225 12.99 -17.68 20.46
N PRO A 226 12.85 -16.75 21.42
CA PRO A 226 13.92 -15.84 21.79
C PRO A 226 15.17 -16.60 22.26
N LYS A 227 16.36 -16.27 21.73
CA LYS A 227 17.61 -16.95 22.09
C LYS A 227 18.06 -16.71 23.53
N ILE A 228 17.51 -15.68 24.17
CA ILE A 228 17.71 -15.42 25.61
C ILE A 228 16.96 -16.44 26.48
N GLU A 229 15.91 -17.07 25.95
CA GLU A 229 15.08 -18.06 26.64
C GLU A 229 15.31 -19.49 26.15
N PHE A 230 15.70 -19.65 24.88
CA PHE A 230 15.80 -20.95 24.21
C PHE A 230 17.18 -21.20 23.61
N THR A 231 17.82 -22.28 24.04
CA THR A 231 18.98 -22.85 23.35
C THR A 231 18.57 -23.48 22.02
N GLU A 232 19.53 -23.74 21.15
CA GLU A 232 19.28 -24.44 19.88
C GLU A 232 18.67 -25.84 20.10
N GLU A 233 19.12 -26.56 21.12
CA GLU A 233 18.58 -27.88 21.50
C GLU A 233 17.11 -27.80 21.94
N GLN A 234 16.78 -26.77 22.73
CA GLN A 234 15.40 -26.52 23.16
C GLN A 234 14.50 -26.12 21.99
N ALA A 235 15.02 -25.29 21.06
CA ALA A 235 14.31 -24.91 19.85
C ALA A 235 14.05 -26.11 18.93
N ASN A 236 15.02 -27.02 18.79
CA ASN A 236 14.84 -28.28 18.07
C ASN A 236 13.83 -29.20 18.76
N THR A 237 13.83 -29.26 20.09
CA THR A 237 12.82 -30.00 20.85
C THR A 237 11.42 -29.46 20.57
N ARG A 238 11.24 -28.14 20.58
CA ARG A 238 9.98 -27.47 20.24
C ARG A 238 9.55 -27.75 18.80
N LEU A 239 10.48 -27.74 17.85
CA LEU A 239 10.23 -28.13 16.46
C LEU A 239 9.66 -29.55 16.38
N GLN A 240 10.26 -30.52 17.07
CA GLN A 240 9.77 -31.92 17.07
C GLN A 240 8.38 -32.05 17.70
N GLN A 241 8.09 -31.29 18.76
CA GLN A 241 6.75 -31.23 19.33
C GLN A 241 5.73 -30.75 18.29
N ILE A 242 6.01 -29.65 17.59
CA ILE A 242 5.11 -29.12 16.55
C ILE A 242 4.88 -30.15 15.43
N LYS A 243 5.95 -30.82 14.97
CA LYS A 243 5.84 -31.91 13.97
C LYS A 243 4.96 -33.08 14.41
N THR A 244 4.88 -33.33 15.72
CA THR A 244 4.13 -34.47 16.29
C THR A 244 2.67 -34.10 16.58
N PHE A 245 2.42 -32.92 17.15
CA PHE A 245 1.10 -32.52 17.64
C PHE A 245 0.21 -31.81 16.61
N ARG A 246 0.77 -31.32 15.50
CA ARG A 246 0.01 -30.63 14.43
C ARG A 246 -0.08 -31.43 13.13
N LYS A 247 -0.06 -32.76 13.21
CA LYS A 247 -0.37 -33.65 12.08
C LYS A 247 -1.85 -33.64 11.74
#